data_AF-A0A848TZV6-F1
#
_entry.id   AF-A0A848TZV6-F1
#
_cell.length_a   1.000
_cell.length_b   1.000
_cell.length_c   1.000
_cell.angle_alpha   90.00
_cell.angle_beta   90.00
_cell.angle_gamma   90.00
#
_symmetry.space_group_name_H-M   'P 1'
#
loop_
_entity.id
_entity.type
_entity.pdbx_description
1 polymer ?
#
loop_
_entity_poly.entity_id
_entity_poly.type
_entity_poly.pdbx_seq_one_letter_code
_entity_poly.pdbx_strand_id
1 'polypeptide(L)'
;CNAIEDRHIDHAKGSKLVSDSCFLSGLIKIDTKMEGDDHWQNPWRPKQVYHYIQWKNIEPDFVVDVSGFIAKKEEAILAYTSQFHDPKSNEPDTPISSKNFLDSVNYRARDLGRLIGVDHAEGFTAERVPAIKNLNDLI
;
A
#
# COMPACT_ATOMS: atom_id res chain seq x y z
N CYS A 1 2.96 0.59 3.64
CA CYS A 1 3.04 -0.86 3.89
C CYS A 1 1.63 -1.47 3.73
N ASN A 2 1.48 -2.78 3.98
CA ASN A 2 0.20 -3.48 3.83
C ASN A 2 -0.95 -2.83 4.62
N ALA A 3 -2.18 -3.13 4.22
CA ALA A 3 -3.40 -2.68 4.87
C ALA A 3 -3.45 -3.08 6.36
N ILE A 4 -3.98 -2.19 7.20
CA ILE A 4 -4.16 -2.43 8.65
C ILE A 4 -5.18 -3.54 8.93
N GLU A 5 -6.11 -3.77 8.02
CA GLU A 5 -7.10 -4.84 8.08
C GLU A 5 -7.33 -5.38 6.67
N ASP A 6 -7.43 -6.70 6.51
CA ASP A 6 -7.68 -7.31 5.21
C ASP A 6 -8.36 -8.68 5.36
N ARG A 7 -8.75 -9.33 4.24
CA ARG A 7 -9.12 -10.75 4.24
C ARG A 7 -7.92 -11.64 4.48
N HIS A 8 -6.75 -11.24 3.95
CA HIS A 8 -5.53 -12.02 4.07
C HIS A 8 -4.85 -11.63 5.37
N ILE A 9 -4.83 -12.56 6.33
CA ILE A 9 -4.35 -12.27 7.70
C ILE A 9 -2.91 -11.75 7.71
N ASP A 10 -2.09 -12.13 6.72
CA ASP A 10 -0.71 -11.66 6.62
C ASP A 10 -0.58 -10.19 6.25
N HIS A 11 -1.60 -9.57 5.63
CA HIS A 11 -1.56 -8.14 5.35
C HIS A 11 -1.57 -7.34 6.66
N ALA A 12 -2.53 -7.62 7.55
CA ALA A 12 -2.62 -6.96 8.86
C ALA A 12 -1.41 -7.28 9.76
N LYS A 13 -0.94 -8.54 9.75
CA LYS A 13 0.28 -8.93 10.48
C LYS A 13 1.53 -8.22 9.94
N GLY A 14 1.67 -8.15 8.62
CA GLY A 14 2.79 -7.46 7.96
C GLY A 14 2.75 -5.95 8.19
N SER A 15 1.56 -5.36 8.16
CA SER A 15 1.32 -3.96 8.54
C SER A 15 1.83 -3.70 9.96
N LYS A 16 1.38 -4.50 10.93
CA LYS A 16 1.80 -4.39 12.32
C LYS A 16 3.31 -4.58 12.50
N LEU A 17 3.90 -5.58 11.84
CA LEU A 17 5.34 -5.82 11.92
C LEU A 17 6.12 -4.59 11.45
N VAL A 18 5.77 -4.02 10.29
CA VAL A 18 6.43 -2.82 9.76
C VAL A 18 6.24 -1.64 10.71
N SER A 19 5.03 -1.42 11.22
CA SER A 19 4.72 -0.36 12.18
C SER A 19 5.61 -0.43 13.42
N ASP A 20 5.63 -1.60 14.07
CA ASP A 20 6.44 -1.85 15.26
C ASP A 20 7.93 -1.64 14.94
N SER A 21 8.42 -2.15 13.79
CA SER A 21 9.81 -1.92 13.35
C SER A 21 10.14 -0.44 13.09
N CYS A 22 9.22 0.35 12.53
CA CYS A 22 9.40 1.79 12.34
C CYS A 22 9.51 2.54 13.67
N PHE A 23 8.79 2.10 14.71
CA PHE A 23 8.94 2.66 16.05
C PHE A 23 10.30 2.31 16.67
N LEU A 24 10.66 1.02 16.62
CA LEU A 24 11.87 0.46 17.24
C LEU A 24 13.16 0.98 16.59
N SER A 25 13.19 1.12 15.26
CA SER A 25 14.35 1.64 14.52
C SER A 25 14.77 3.05 14.94
N GLY A 26 13.88 3.82 15.56
CA GLY A 26 14.19 5.14 16.11
C GLY A 26 14.76 5.15 17.53
N LEU A 27 14.87 4.00 18.21
CA LEU A 27 15.28 3.94 19.62
C LEU A 27 16.79 3.78 19.74
N ILE A 28 17.43 4.73 20.45
CA ILE A 28 18.89 4.76 20.66
C ILE A 28 19.43 3.51 21.39
N LYS A 29 18.57 2.79 22.13
CA LYS A 29 18.95 1.60 22.89
C LYS A 29 18.72 0.27 22.14
N ILE A 30 18.29 0.34 20.89
CA ILE A 30 18.12 -0.85 20.06
C ILE A 30 19.25 -0.86 19.05
N ASP A 31 20.21 -1.75 19.29
CA ASP A 31 21.33 -1.96 18.40
C ASP A 31 20.91 -2.90 17.27
N THR A 32 21.04 -2.45 16.01
CA THR A 32 20.80 -3.26 14.83
C THR A 32 22.03 -3.26 13.92
N LYS A 33 22.26 -4.38 13.24
CA LYS A 33 23.43 -4.62 12.41
C LYS A 33 23.04 -5.57 11.27
N MET A 34 23.51 -5.29 10.07
CA MET A 34 23.28 -6.18 8.93
C MET A 34 24.17 -7.42 9.06
N GLU A 35 23.69 -8.57 8.59
CA GLU A 35 24.50 -9.78 8.56
C GLU A 35 25.75 -9.56 7.71
N GLY A 36 26.93 -9.82 8.29
CA GLY A 36 28.22 -9.62 7.64
C GLY A 36 28.75 -8.18 7.62
N ASP A 37 28.02 -7.20 8.14
CA ASP A 37 28.59 -5.88 8.44
C ASP A 37 29.38 -5.96 9.75
N ASP A 38 30.29 -5.02 10.00
CA ASP A 38 30.95 -4.83 11.30
C ASP A 38 30.39 -3.64 12.09
N HIS A 39 29.64 -2.76 11.45
CA HIS A 39 29.13 -1.51 12.03
C HIS A 39 27.69 -1.64 12.52
N TRP A 40 27.39 -0.95 13.63
CA TRP A 40 26.02 -0.76 14.11
C TRP A 40 25.30 0.31 13.29
N GLN A 41 24.03 0.10 13.00
CA GLN A 41 23.20 1.08 12.31
C GLN A 41 22.83 2.23 13.25
N ASN A 42 22.79 3.45 12.72
CA ASN A 42 22.31 4.60 13.46
C ASN A 42 20.78 4.53 13.66
N PRO A 43 20.24 5.00 14.80
CA PRO A 43 18.80 5.11 14.98
C PRO A 43 18.18 5.98 13.90
N TRP A 44 17.10 5.50 13.31
CA TRP A 44 16.38 6.20 12.27
C TRP A 44 14.88 5.94 12.42
N ARG A 45 14.10 7.01 12.58
CA ARG A 45 12.65 6.93 12.68
C ARG A 45 12.02 7.52 11.42
N PRO A 46 11.22 6.75 10.67
CA PRO A 46 10.40 7.29 9.59
C PRO A 46 9.53 8.45 10.09
N LYS A 47 9.45 9.51 9.28
CA LYS A 47 8.57 10.65 9.58
C LYS A 47 7.10 10.30 9.38
N GLN A 48 6.82 9.48 8.37
CA GLN A 48 5.49 9.06 7.97
C GLN A 48 5.48 7.55 7.73
N VAL A 49 4.38 6.91 8.12
CA VAL A 49 4.08 5.51 7.83
C VAL A 49 2.63 5.47 7.37
N TYR A 50 2.43 4.98 6.15
CA TYR A 50 1.12 4.91 5.49
C TYR A 50 0.84 3.50 5.01
N HIS A 51 -0.43 3.12 4.99
CA HIS A 51 -0.89 1.79 4.60
C HIS A 51 -1.76 1.89 3.35
N TYR A 52 -1.39 1.18 2.28
CA TYR A 52 -2.22 1.11 1.08
C TYR A 52 -3.36 0.10 1.27
N ILE A 53 -4.47 0.30 0.55
CA ILE A 53 -5.67 -0.54 0.66
C ILE A 53 -5.64 -1.65 -0.40
N GLN A 54 -5.79 -2.92 0.03
CA GLN A 54 -5.61 -4.10 -0.82
C GLN A 54 -6.92 -4.80 -1.17
N TRP A 55 -7.60 -5.44 -0.21
CA TRP A 55 -8.84 -6.18 -0.47
C TRP A 55 -10.08 -5.53 0.13
N LYS A 56 -10.08 -5.33 1.46
CA LYS A 56 -11.23 -4.79 2.18
C LYS A 56 -11.44 -3.31 1.81
N ASN A 57 -12.69 -2.88 1.89
CA ASN A 57 -13.00 -1.45 1.86
C ASN A 57 -12.60 -0.87 3.22
N ILE A 58 -11.68 0.09 3.18
CA ILE A 58 -11.24 0.88 4.33
C ILE A 58 -11.45 2.33 3.91
N GLU A 59 -12.03 3.14 4.79
CA GLU A 59 -12.10 4.59 4.58
C GLU A 59 -10.67 5.17 4.63
N PRO A 60 -10.17 5.79 3.55
CA PRO A 60 -8.83 6.34 3.55
C PRO A 60 -8.75 7.64 4.35
N ASP A 61 -7.63 7.86 5.04
CA ASP A 61 -7.35 9.14 5.71
C ASP A 61 -6.98 10.24 4.70
N PHE A 62 -6.37 9.85 3.58
CA PHE A 62 -6.13 10.71 2.43
C PHE A 62 -6.03 9.88 1.15
N VAL A 63 -6.17 10.56 0.02
CA VAL A 63 -6.00 9.96 -1.31
C VAL A 63 -4.93 10.71 -2.11
N VAL A 64 -4.36 10.04 -3.10
CA VAL A 64 -3.39 10.60 -4.05
C VAL A 64 -3.97 10.49 -5.45
N ASP A 65 -4.00 11.59 -6.19
CA ASP A 65 -4.34 11.58 -7.63
C ASP A 65 -3.29 10.75 -8.39
N VAL A 66 -3.76 9.70 -9.06
CA VAL A 66 -2.94 8.82 -9.90
C VAL A 66 -3.47 8.77 -11.34
N SER A 67 -4.21 9.80 -11.74
CA SER A 67 -4.73 9.94 -13.11
C SER A 67 -3.58 9.87 -14.13
N GLY A 68 -3.79 9.10 -15.20
CA GLY A 68 -2.75 8.80 -16.20
C GLY A 68 -1.78 7.66 -15.83
N PHE A 69 -1.78 7.18 -14.58
CA PHE A 69 -0.88 6.09 -14.14
C PHE A 69 -1.57 4.71 -14.02
N ILE A 70 -2.90 4.63 -14.17
CA ILE A 70 -3.64 3.38 -13.96
C ILE A 70 -3.19 2.24 -14.88
N ALA A 71 -2.91 2.54 -16.16
CA ALA A 71 -2.39 1.55 -17.10
C ALA A 71 -1.03 0.99 -16.65
N LYS A 72 -0.16 1.84 -16.09
CA LYS A 72 1.15 1.40 -15.59
C LYS A 72 1.03 0.51 -14.36
N LYS A 73 0.05 0.79 -13.49
CA LYS A 73 -0.28 -0.07 -12.35
C LYS A 73 -0.79 -1.43 -12.81
N GLU A 74 -1.68 -1.48 -13.81
CA GLU A 74 -2.17 -2.72 -14.38
C GLU A 74 -1.04 -3.55 -15.01
N GLU A 75 -0.12 -2.92 -15.77
CA GLU A 75 1.10 -3.57 -16.27
C GLU A 75 1.95 -4.17 -15.15
N ALA A 76 2.14 -3.43 -14.05
CA ALA A 76 2.93 -3.90 -12.91
C ALA A 76 2.29 -5.10 -12.19
N ILE A 77 0.95 -5.13 -12.09
CA ILE A 77 0.21 -6.27 -11.55
C ILE A 77 0.37 -7.48 -12.47
N LEU A 78 0.15 -7.30 -13.77
CA LEU A 78 0.21 -8.39 -14.76
C LEU A 78 1.62 -8.94 -15.00
N ALA A 79 2.68 -8.25 -14.54
CA ALA A 79 4.04 -8.76 -14.55
C ALA A 79 4.23 -10.02 -13.65
N TYR A 80 3.37 -10.21 -12.64
CA TYR A 80 3.36 -11.43 -11.81
C TYR A 80 2.53 -12.53 -12.49
N THR A 81 3.04 -13.05 -13.61
CA THR A 81 2.31 -13.95 -14.52
C THR A 81 1.77 -15.22 -13.87
N SER A 82 2.38 -15.70 -12.78
CA SER A 82 1.90 -16.89 -12.04
C SER A 82 0.77 -16.60 -11.04
N GLN A 83 0.44 -15.33 -10.80
CA GLN A 83 -0.49 -14.93 -9.74
C GLN A 83 -1.82 -14.39 -10.25
N PHE A 84 -1.80 -13.62 -11.34
CA PHE A 84 -2.95 -12.87 -11.83
C PHE A 84 -3.50 -13.44 -13.14
N HIS A 85 -4.58 -12.83 -13.64
CA HIS A 85 -5.33 -13.33 -14.78
C HIS A 85 -4.48 -13.55 -16.03
N ASP A 86 -4.27 -14.82 -16.38
CA ASP A 86 -3.74 -15.26 -17.66
C ASP A 86 -4.76 -16.22 -18.30
N PRO A 87 -5.41 -15.84 -19.42
CA PRO A 87 -6.35 -16.69 -20.14
C PRO A 87 -5.77 -18.02 -20.63
N LYS A 88 -4.44 -18.17 -20.65
CA LYS A 88 -3.73 -19.38 -21.08
C LYS A 88 -3.25 -20.24 -19.91
N SER A 89 -3.45 -19.80 -18.67
CA SER A 89 -3.04 -20.55 -17.50
C SER A 89 -3.93 -21.76 -17.28
N ASN A 90 -3.30 -22.87 -16.87
CA ASN A 90 -3.98 -24.09 -16.40
C ASN A 90 -3.92 -24.23 -14.87
N GLU A 91 -3.41 -23.21 -14.18
CA GLU A 91 -3.35 -23.20 -12.71
C GLU A 91 -4.75 -23.11 -12.09
N PRO A 92 -4.95 -23.59 -10.84
CA PRO A 92 -6.21 -23.44 -10.14
C PRO A 92 -6.60 -21.97 -9.97
N ASP A 93 -7.89 -21.68 -10.11
CA ASP A 93 -8.42 -20.35 -9.85
C ASP A 93 -8.22 -19.95 -8.39
N THR A 94 -7.74 -18.73 -8.21
CA THR A 94 -7.64 -18.06 -6.91
C THR A 94 -8.47 -16.78 -6.94
N PRO A 95 -8.78 -16.17 -5.78
CA PRO A 95 -9.50 -14.90 -5.75
C PRO A 95 -8.82 -13.79 -6.57
N ILE A 96 -7.50 -13.84 -6.74
CA ILE A 96 -6.70 -12.82 -7.44
C ILE A 96 -6.42 -13.17 -8.92
N SER A 97 -6.59 -14.42 -9.35
CA SER A 97 -6.41 -14.82 -10.75
C SER A 97 -7.61 -14.44 -11.64
N SER A 98 -8.71 -13.98 -11.04
CA SER A 98 -9.91 -13.61 -11.77
C SER A 98 -9.76 -12.25 -12.45
N LYS A 99 -10.39 -12.07 -13.62
CA LYS A 99 -10.54 -10.76 -14.28
C LYS A 99 -11.21 -9.74 -13.34
N ASN A 100 -12.17 -10.19 -12.55
CA ASN A 100 -12.86 -9.35 -11.57
C ASN A 100 -11.91 -8.75 -10.53
N PHE A 101 -10.82 -9.43 -10.16
CA PHE A 101 -9.82 -8.83 -9.28
C PHE A 101 -9.13 -7.64 -9.95
N LEU A 102 -8.65 -7.79 -11.19
CA LEU A 102 -8.02 -6.69 -11.92
C LEU A 102 -8.99 -5.53 -12.13
N ASP A 103 -10.22 -5.83 -12.53
CA ASP A 103 -11.28 -4.84 -12.67
C ASP A 103 -11.56 -4.11 -11.35
N SER A 104 -11.53 -4.83 -10.21
CA SER A 104 -11.74 -4.24 -8.88
C SER A 104 -10.67 -3.23 -8.48
N VAL A 105 -9.41 -3.43 -8.91
CA VAL A 105 -8.32 -2.46 -8.70
C VAL A 105 -8.65 -1.16 -9.42
N ASN A 106 -9.16 -1.25 -10.65
CA ASN A 106 -9.57 -0.10 -11.45
C ASN A 106 -10.81 0.58 -10.84
N TYR A 107 -11.84 -0.19 -10.45
CA TYR A 107 -13.06 0.33 -9.84
C TYR A 107 -12.80 1.13 -8.57
N ARG A 108 -11.95 0.61 -7.67
CA ARG A 108 -11.57 1.33 -6.46
C ARG A 108 -10.88 2.65 -6.78
N ALA A 109 -9.96 2.64 -7.75
CA ALA A 109 -9.24 3.83 -8.14
C ALA A 109 -10.18 4.91 -8.72
N ARG A 110 -11.13 4.51 -9.56
CA ARG A 110 -12.16 5.42 -10.10
C ARG A 110 -13.11 5.95 -9.05
N ASP A 111 -13.55 5.11 -8.12
CA ASP A 111 -14.47 5.56 -7.07
C ASP A 111 -13.82 6.60 -6.17
N LEU A 112 -12.56 6.38 -5.77
CA LEU A 112 -11.80 7.39 -5.01
C LEU A 112 -11.50 8.64 -5.85
N GLY A 113 -11.18 8.48 -7.14
CA GLY A 113 -10.96 9.61 -8.05
C GLY A 113 -12.19 10.52 -8.16
N ARG A 114 -13.38 9.92 -8.30
CA ARG A 114 -14.67 10.64 -8.32
C ARG A 114 -14.87 11.52 -7.09
N LEU A 115 -14.39 11.13 -5.92
CA LEU A 115 -14.55 11.91 -4.68
C LEU A 115 -13.73 13.20 -4.68
N ILE A 116 -12.61 13.24 -5.40
CA ILE A 116 -11.74 14.43 -5.52
C ILE A 116 -11.78 15.08 -6.91
N GLY A 117 -12.67 14.63 -7.79
CA GLY A 117 -12.87 15.21 -9.13
C GLY A 117 -11.78 14.87 -10.15
N VAL A 118 -11.08 13.75 -10.01
CA VAL A 118 -10.06 13.25 -10.95
C VAL A 118 -10.42 11.86 -11.48
N ASP A 119 -9.71 11.38 -12.51
CA ASP A 119 -10.04 10.10 -13.15
C ASP A 119 -9.77 8.89 -12.24
N HIS A 120 -8.66 8.91 -11.50
CA HIS A 120 -8.24 7.80 -10.63
C HIS A 120 -7.48 8.33 -9.40
N ALA A 121 -7.75 7.76 -8.23
CA ALA A 121 -7.00 8.05 -7.00
C ALA A 121 -6.69 6.79 -6.20
N GLU A 122 -5.60 6.81 -5.41
CA GLU A 122 -5.25 5.75 -4.46
C GLU A 122 -5.42 6.21 -3.02
N GLY A 123 -6.09 5.40 -2.20
CA GLY A 123 -6.35 5.70 -0.80
C GLY A 123 -5.34 5.07 0.14
N PHE A 124 -5.02 5.81 1.20
CA PHE A 124 -4.08 5.40 2.24
C PHE A 124 -4.65 5.67 3.63
N THR A 125 -4.36 4.79 4.59
CA THR A 125 -4.50 5.12 6.01
C THR A 125 -3.16 5.53 6.60
N ALA A 126 -3.18 6.38 7.62
CA ALA A 126 -2.00 6.98 8.22
C ALA A 126 -1.87 6.64 9.70
N GLU A 127 -0.67 6.29 10.14
CA GLU A 127 -0.41 6.08 11.58
C GLU A 127 -0.34 7.40 12.37
N ARG A 128 -0.04 8.49 11.67
CA ARG A 128 0.03 9.84 12.22
C ARG A 128 -0.92 10.72 11.45
N VAL A 129 -1.62 11.59 12.17
CA VAL A 129 -2.57 12.56 11.60
C VAL A 129 -1.88 13.34 10.48
N PRO A 130 -2.35 13.25 9.22
CA PRO A 130 -1.87 14.09 8.14
C PRO A 130 -2.05 15.57 8.50
N ALA A 131 -1.02 16.38 8.27
CA ALA A 131 -1.02 17.80 8.61
C ALA A 131 -0.61 18.62 7.39
N ILE A 132 -1.32 19.73 7.17
CA ILE A 132 -1.03 20.73 6.15
C ILE A 132 -0.51 22.01 6.80
N LYS A 133 0.27 22.79 6.06
CA LYS A 133 0.80 24.07 6.56
C LYS A 133 -0.15 25.22 6.24
N ASN A 134 -0.84 25.15 5.11
CA ASN A 134 -1.84 26.11 4.65
C ASN A 134 -3.13 25.41 4.25
N LEU A 135 -4.26 26.11 4.37
CA LEU A 135 -5.58 25.58 4.00
C LEU A 135 -5.69 25.21 2.51
N ASN A 136 -4.84 25.76 1.65
CA ASN A 136 -4.84 25.54 0.20
C ASN A 136 -3.82 24.49 -0.27
N ASP A 137 -3.16 23.77 0.65
CA ASP A 137 -2.16 22.75 0.28
C ASP A 137 -2.80 21.45 -0.25
N LEU A 138 -4.10 21.27 -0.03
CA LEU A 138 -4.89 20.17 -0.60
C LEU A 138 -5.35 20.53 -2.01
N ILE A 139 -5.37 19.53 -2.89
CA ILE A 139 -5.85 19.65 -4.27
C ILE A 139 -7.38 19.64 -4.36
#